data_AF-A0A1Q7KEX3-F1
#
_entry.id   AF-A0A1Q7KEX3-F1
#
_cell.length_a   1.000
_cell.length_b   1.000
_cell.length_c   1.000
_cell.angle_alpha   90.00
_cell.angle_beta   90.00
_cell.angle_gamma   90.00
#
_symmetry.space_group_name_H-M   'P 1'
#
loop_
_entity.id
_entity.type
_entity.pdbx_description
1 polymer ?
#
loop_
_entity_poly.entity_id
_entity_poly.type
_entity_poly.pdbx_seq_one_letter_code
_entity_poly.pdbx_strand_id
1 'polypeptide(L)'
;MFVGHYGVSFAAKKAEPAVPLWVLFIAVQLLDVLWAPFVLLGLEKVRIVPGITASNPLDLYYMPYTHSLLAAIGWSVVAFLAYRLAVRSTSERAAAIVGLAVFSHWVLDFLVHQPDLPLYDNTAKVGLGLWNLPAVALGLEALLLFGAMWLYLRQTARRTAMLVFGVVMLGIQAYVFFGPPPASDKAAAATALIAYAVFAAVIRALERRAARPHAGLTRHHGRAYNDGAL
;
A
#
# COMPACT_ATOMS: atom_id res chain seq x y z
N MET A 1 -1.86 -10.56 -0.99
CA MET A 1 -0.48 -10.02 -1.16
C MET A 1 -0.26 -8.95 -0.09
N PHE A 2 0.96 -8.65 0.38
CA PHE A 2 1.12 -7.58 1.37
C PHE A 2 1.98 -6.42 0.85
N VAL A 3 3.30 -6.52 0.79
CA VAL A 3 4.12 -5.36 0.37
C VAL A 3 4.08 -5.09 -1.12
N GLY A 4 3.78 -6.10 -1.94
CA GLY A 4 3.67 -5.94 -3.40
C GLY A 4 2.60 -4.93 -3.84
N HIS A 5 1.50 -4.79 -3.08
CA HIS A 5 0.45 -3.79 -3.33
C HIS A 5 0.98 -2.36 -3.35
N TYR A 6 1.93 -2.04 -2.47
CA TYR A 6 2.54 -0.71 -2.42
C TYR A 6 3.37 -0.37 -3.66
N GLY A 7 3.79 -1.35 -4.47
CA GLY A 7 4.35 -1.10 -5.79
C GLY A 7 3.41 -0.28 -6.67
N VAL A 8 2.11 -0.60 -6.65
CA VAL A 8 1.09 0.14 -7.42
C VAL A 8 1.00 1.60 -6.98
N SER A 9 1.18 1.88 -5.68
CA SER A 9 1.15 3.27 -5.17
C SER A 9 2.26 4.14 -5.78
N PHE A 10 3.48 3.60 -5.95
CA PHE A 10 4.58 4.32 -6.58
C PHE A 10 4.36 4.51 -8.09
N ALA A 11 3.84 3.49 -8.76
CA ALA A 11 3.48 3.57 -10.19
C ALA A 11 2.37 4.61 -10.42
N ALA A 12 1.31 4.59 -9.60
CA ALA A 12 0.22 5.54 -9.65
C ALA A 12 0.69 6.96 -9.36
N LYS A 13 1.58 7.15 -8.37
CA LYS A 13 2.16 8.46 -8.05
C LYS A 13 2.95 9.04 -9.21
N LYS A 14 3.65 8.20 -9.97
CA LYS A 14 4.34 8.61 -11.19
C LYS A 14 3.36 8.99 -12.30
N ALA A 15 2.26 8.24 -12.45
CA ALA A 15 1.24 8.48 -13.47
C ALA A 15 0.37 9.72 -13.20
N GLU A 16 0.19 10.07 -11.92
CA GLU A 16 -0.54 11.26 -11.46
C GLU A 16 0.10 11.84 -10.18
N PRO A 17 1.08 12.74 -10.34
CA PRO A 17 1.79 13.35 -9.22
C PRO A 17 0.92 14.19 -8.29
N ALA A 18 -0.26 14.64 -8.75
CA ALA A 18 -1.19 15.43 -7.96
C ALA A 18 -1.79 14.66 -6.78
N VAL A 19 -1.93 13.33 -6.88
CA VAL A 19 -2.41 12.51 -5.77
C VAL A 19 -1.27 12.31 -4.77
N PRO A 20 -1.42 12.67 -3.48
CA PRO A 20 -0.39 12.43 -2.49
C PRO A 20 -0.07 10.93 -2.34
N LEU A 21 1.21 10.57 -2.22
CA LEU A 21 1.64 9.18 -2.16
C LEU A 21 1.04 8.44 -0.94
N TRP A 22 0.84 9.14 0.18
CA TRP A 22 0.19 8.55 1.34
C TRP A 22 -1.29 8.19 1.10
N VAL A 23 -2.00 8.92 0.23
CA VAL A 23 -3.36 8.57 -0.19
C VAL A 23 -3.33 7.28 -1.00
N LEU A 24 -2.35 7.14 -1.90
CA LEU A 24 -2.18 5.94 -2.71
C LEU A 24 -1.78 4.72 -1.87
N PHE A 25 -0.98 4.91 -0.81
CA PHE A 25 -0.67 3.84 0.16
C PHE A 25 -1.92 3.32 0.88
N ILE A 26 -2.85 4.21 1.25
CA ILE A 26 -4.14 3.80 1.83
C ILE A 26 -5.01 3.15 0.76
N ALA A 27 -5.06 3.71 -0.46
CA ALA A 27 -5.90 3.22 -1.54
C ALA A 27 -5.56 1.77 -1.92
N VAL A 28 -4.28 1.46 -2.18
CA VAL A 28 -3.86 0.09 -2.54
C VAL A 28 -4.05 -0.92 -1.42
N GLN A 29 -4.29 -0.47 -0.19
CA GLN A 29 -4.50 -1.31 0.99
C GLN A 29 -5.93 -1.20 1.53
N LEU A 30 -6.83 -0.50 0.85
CA LEU A 30 -8.12 -0.12 1.42
C LEU A 30 -8.95 -1.35 1.81
N LEU A 31 -8.92 -2.41 0.99
CA LEU A 31 -9.67 -3.65 1.26
C LEU A 31 -9.20 -4.29 2.58
N ASP A 32 -7.89 -4.37 2.77
CA ASP A 32 -7.27 -4.86 4.00
C ASP A 32 -7.49 -3.96 5.22
N VAL A 33 -7.47 -2.64 5.03
CA VAL A 33 -7.76 -1.64 6.07
C VAL A 33 -9.21 -1.78 6.55
N LEU A 34 -10.14 -2.19 5.68
CA LEU A 34 -11.53 -2.50 6.02
C LEU A 34 -11.70 -3.92 6.57
N TRP A 35 -10.94 -4.89 6.05
CA TRP A 35 -10.99 -6.29 6.47
C TRP A 35 -10.59 -6.46 7.92
N ALA A 36 -9.52 -5.78 8.37
CA ALA A 36 -9.08 -5.88 9.75
C ALA A 36 -10.18 -5.52 10.79
N PRO A 37 -10.86 -4.35 10.72
CA PRO A 37 -11.98 -4.08 11.62
C PRO A 37 -13.16 -5.01 11.39
N PHE A 38 -13.42 -5.49 10.17
CA PHE A 38 -14.51 -6.44 9.93
C PHE A 38 -14.25 -7.80 10.62
N VAL A 39 -13.00 -8.26 10.64
CA VAL A 39 -12.58 -9.43 11.43
C VAL A 39 -12.70 -9.17 12.92
N LEU A 40 -12.24 -8.02 13.41
CA LEU A 40 -12.31 -7.67 14.84
C LEU A 40 -13.76 -7.59 15.35
N LEU A 41 -14.70 -7.17 14.48
CA LEU A 41 -16.13 -7.11 14.75
C LEU A 41 -16.87 -8.44 14.48
N GLY A 42 -16.19 -9.44 13.91
CA GLY A 42 -16.78 -10.75 13.56
C GLY A 42 -17.69 -10.74 12.33
N LEU A 43 -17.65 -9.68 11.52
CA LEU A 43 -18.37 -9.55 10.25
C LEU A 43 -17.72 -10.39 9.15
N GLU A 44 -16.39 -10.45 9.16
CA GLU A 44 -15.59 -11.34 8.32
C GLU A 44 -14.79 -12.28 9.20
N LYS A 45 -14.42 -13.45 8.66
CA LYS A 45 -13.86 -14.53 9.45
C LYS A 45 -12.61 -15.09 8.83
N VAL A 46 -11.62 -15.25 9.69
CA VAL A 46 -10.33 -15.87 9.41
C VAL A 46 -10.01 -16.81 10.56
N ARG A 47 -9.25 -17.86 10.28
CA ARG A 47 -8.64 -18.70 11.32
C ARG A 47 -7.20 -18.98 10.97
N ILE A 48 -6.37 -19.21 11.98
CA ILE A 48 -4.96 -19.53 11.78
C ILE A 48 -4.82 -21.04 11.59
N VAL A 49 -4.42 -21.45 10.39
CA VAL A 49 -4.17 -22.84 10.01
C VAL A 49 -2.75 -22.94 9.47
N PRO A 50 -1.75 -23.24 10.33
CA PRO A 50 -0.38 -23.41 9.88
C PRO A 50 -0.29 -24.46 8.77
N GLY A 51 0.38 -24.11 7.67
CA GLY A 51 0.55 -24.99 6.51
C GLY A 51 -0.61 -25.05 5.53
N ILE A 52 -1.68 -24.25 5.70
CA ILE A 52 -2.75 -24.15 4.69
C ILE A 52 -2.23 -23.66 3.33
N THR A 53 -1.27 -22.74 3.38
CA THR A 53 -0.36 -22.45 2.27
C THR A 53 1.08 -22.47 2.80
N ALA A 54 2.05 -22.52 1.89
CA ALA A 54 3.46 -22.57 2.27
C ALA A 54 4.00 -21.25 2.86
N SER A 55 3.39 -20.10 2.55
CA SER A 55 3.86 -18.78 3.00
C SER A 55 2.86 -17.97 3.83
N ASN A 56 1.61 -18.44 3.96
CA ASN A 56 0.57 -17.72 4.67
C ASN A 56 -0.32 -18.68 5.48
N PRO A 57 -0.37 -18.58 6.82
CA PRO A 57 -1.18 -19.44 7.66
C PRO A 57 -2.65 -18.98 7.81
N LEU A 58 -3.09 -17.97 7.07
CA LEU A 58 -4.45 -17.44 7.16
C LEU A 58 -5.42 -18.24 6.29
N ASP A 59 -6.40 -18.88 6.92
CA ASP A 59 -7.57 -19.42 6.23
C ASP A 59 -8.68 -18.37 6.21
N LEU A 60 -8.82 -17.70 5.06
CA LEU A 60 -9.75 -16.58 4.83
C LEU A 60 -11.12 -17.09 4.38
N TYR A 61 -11.76 -17.90 5.22
CA TYR A 61 -12.93 -18.68 4.82
C TYR A 61 -14.22 -17.86 4.63
N TYR A 62 -14.31 -16.63 5.16
CA TYR A 62 -15.48 -15.76 4.97
C TYR A 62 -15.09 -14.29 4.88
N MET A 63 -15.01 -13.73 3.67
CA MET A 63 -14.68 -12.31 3.42
C MET A 63 -15.45 -11.67 2.24
N PRO A 64 -16.80 -11.77 2.22
CA PRO A 64 -17.59 -11.30 1.09
C PRO A 64 -17.68 -9.77 0.97
N TYR A 65 -17.47 -9.03 2.06
CA TYR A 65 -17.74 -7.59 2.13
C TYR A 65 -16.54 -6.72 1.81
N THR A 66 -15.33 -7.26 1.89
CA THR A 66 -14.09 -6.53 1.59
C THR A 66 -13.37 -7.11 0.38
N HIS A 67 -13.32 -8.44 0.25
CA HIS A 67 -12.46 -9.12 -0.74
C HIS A 67 -13.23 -9.90 -1.82
N SER A 68 -14.58 -9.81 -1.85
CA SER A 68 -15.29 -10.28 -3.04
C SER A 68 -14.99 -9.37 -4.24
N LEU A 69 -15.01 -9.90 -5.47
CA LEU A 69 -14.82 -9.07 -6.67
C LEU A 69 -15.85 -7.91 -6.72
N LEU A 70 -17.11 -8.20 -6.39
CA LEU A 70 -18.15 -7.17 -6.32
C LEU A 70 -17.86 -6.12 -5.24
N ALA A 71 -17.45 -6.54 -4.04
CA ALA A 71 -17.07 -5.62 -2.97
C ALA A 71 -15.86 -4.77 -3.35
N ALA A 72 -14.82 -5.35 -3.96
CA ALA A 72 -13.64 -4.64 -4.42
C ALA A 72 -13.99 -3.55 -5.44
N ILE A 73 -14.89 -3.84 -6.39
CA ILE A 73 -15.43 -2.84 -7.32
C ILE A 73 -16.20 -1.75 -6.57
N GLY A 74 -17.07 -2.14 -5.63
CA GLY A 74 -17.83 -1.20 -4.80
C GLY A 74 -16.94 -0.23 -4.02
N TRP A 75 -15.94 -0.75 -3.30
CA TRP A 75 -14.97 0.06 -2.56
C TRP A 75 -14.11 0.94 -3.46
N SER A 76 -13.81 0.49 -4.68
CA SER A 76 -13.11 1.30 -5.69
C SER A 76 -13.94 2.51 -6.14
N VAL A 77 -15.25 2.32 -6.35
CA VAL A 77 -16.19 3.41 -6.67
C VAL A 77 -16.35 4.35 -5.46
N VAL A 78 -16.47 3.81 -4.25
CA VAL A 78 -16.54 4.61 -3.02
C VAL A 78 -15.28 5.46 -2.86
N ALA A 79 -14.09 4.90 -3.08
CA ALA A 79 -12.84 5.63 -2.98
C ALA A 79 -12.72 6.74 -4.04
N PHE A 80 -13.13 6.47 -5.28
CA PHE A 80 -13.24 7.47 -6.34
C PHE A 80 -14.11 8.66 -5.90
N LEU A 81 -15.33 8.38 -5.46
CA LEU A 81 -16.29 9.42 -5.05
C LEU A 81 -15.81 10.17 -3.81
N ALA A 82 -15.30 9.45 -2.80
CA ALA A 82 -14.77 10.03 -1.58
C ALA A 82 -13.61 11.00 -1.89
N TYR A 83 -12.68 10.61 -2.76
CA TYR A 83 -11.57 11.48 -3.15
C TYR A 83 -12.04 12.71 -3.94
N ARG A 84 -12.99 12.54 -4.88
CA ARG A 84 -13.62 13.66 -5.63
C ARG A 84 -14.25 14.69 -4.70
N LEU A 85 -15.00 14.22 -3.70
CA LEU A 85 -15.73 15.08 -2.79
C LEU A 85 -14.80 15.75 -1.75
N ALA A 86 -13.79 15.03 -1.27
CA ALA A 86 -12.84 15.53 -0.27
C ALA A 86 -11.85 16.55 -0.87
N VAL A 87 -11.45 16.38 -2.14
CA VAL A 87 -10.47 17.23 -2.82
C VAL A 87 -11.15 18.01 -3.94
N ARG A 88 -11.83 19.12 -3.59
CA ARG A 88 -12.69 19.90 -4.51
C ARG A 88 -12.03 20.30 -5.83
N SER A 89 -10.72 20.51 -5.87
CA SER A 89 -9.97 20.90 -7.06
C SER A 89 -9.34 19.71 -7.83
N THR A 90 -9.70 18.47 -7.48
CA THR A 90 -9.11 17.28 -8.12
C THR A 90 -9.68 17.03 -9.51
N SER A 91 -8.82 16.61 -10.43
CA SER A 91 -9.24 16.12 -11.74
C SER A 91 -9.98 14.78 -11.61
N GLU A 92 -10.82 14.45 -12.59
CA GLU A 92 -11.47 13.14 -12.70
C GLU A 92 -10.44 12.02 -12.81
N ARG A 93 -9.38 12.26 -13.57
CA ARG A 93 -8.26 11.35 -13.73
C ARG A 93 -7.61 11.00 -12.38
N ALA A 94 -7.36 11.97 -11.52
CA ALA A 94 -6.74 11.73 -10.22
C ALA A 94 -7.62 10.89 -9.30
N ALA A 95 -8.93 11.12 -9.30
CA ALA A 95 -9.87 10.28 -8.58
C ALA A 95 -9.97 8.87 -9.17
N ALA A 96 -9.99 8.74 -10.50
CA ALA A 96 -10.00 7.46 -11.20
C ALA A 96 -8.77 6.63 -10.82
N ILE A 97 -7.60 7.27 -10.70
CA ILE A 97 -6.37 6.62 -10.25
C ILE A 97 -6.47 6.13 -8.80
N VAL A 98 -7.13 6.87 -7.90
CA VAL A 98 -7.38 6.39 -6.53
C VAL A 98 -8.30 5.15 -6.54
N GLY A 99 -9.39 5.17 -7.30
CA GLY A 99 -10.28 4.02 -7.43
C GLY A 99 -9.59 2.80 -8.06
N LEU A 100 -8.81 3.00 -9.13
CA LEU A 100 -8.03 1.94 -9.76
C LEU A 100 -6.94 1.38 -8.84
N ALA A 101 -6.34 2.22 -7.98
CA ALA A 101 -5.39 1.76 -6.98
C ALA A 101 -6.06 0.82 -5.96
N VAL A 102 -7.29 1.11 -5.53
CA VAL A 102 -8.07 0.17 -4.69
C VAL A 102 -8.32 -1.14 -5.43
N PHE A 103 -8.82 -1.08 -6.67
CA PHE A 103 -9.14 -2.28 -7.45
C PHE A 103 -7.93 -3.17 -7.71
N SER A 104 -6.74 -2.56 -7.86
CA SER A 104 -5.49 -3.29 -8.08
C SER A 104 -5.18 -4.29 -6.96
N HIS A 105 -5.68 -4.04 -5.74
CA HIS A 105 -5.54 -4.95 -4.61
C HIS A 105 -6.13 -6.33 -4.93
N TRP A 106 -7.39 -6.37 -5.35
CA TRP A 106 -8.08 -7.63 -5.68
C TRP A 106 -7.37 -8.38 -6.83
N VAL A 107 -6.91 -7.64 -7.84
CA VAL A 107 -6.19 -8.23 -8.98
C VAL A 107 -4.89 -8.90 -8.56
N LEU A 108 -4.12 -8.25 -7.68
CA LEU A 108 -2.85 -8.81 -7.17
C LEU A 108 -3.09 -9.94 -6.17
N ASP A 109 -4.17 -9.87 -5.40
CA ASP A 109 -4.58 -10.94 -4.50
C ASP A 109 -4.99 -12.19 -5.26
N PHE A 110 -5.72 -12.05 -6.37
CA PHE A 110 -6.09 -13.18 -7.24
C PHE A 110 -4.88 -14.03 -7.65
N LEU A 111 -3.70 -13.43 -7.81
CA LEU A 111 -2.48 -14.16 -8.13
C LEU A 111 -2.00 -15.01 -6.95
N VAL A 112 -2.04 -14.49 -5.72
CA VAL A 112 -1.33 -15.11 -4.58
C VAL A 112 -2.23 -15.96 -3.70
N HIS A 113 -3.49 -15.58 -3.58
CA HIS A 113 -4.47 -16.29 -2.77
C HIS A 113 -4.70 -17.69 -3.32
N GLN A 114 -4.88 -18.66 -2.42
CA GLN A 114 -5.57 -19.90 -2.76
C GLN A 114 -7.02 -19.61 -3.20
N PRO A 115 -7.83 -20.59 -3.61
CA PRO A 115 -9.24 -20.36 -3.97
C PRO A 115 -10.15 -19.93 -2.80
N ASP A 116 -9.84 -18.79 -2.17
CA ASP A 116 -10.53 -18.21 -1.03
C ASP A 116 -11.18 -16.84 -1.33
N LEU A 117 -10.83 -16.18 -2.44
CA LEU A 117 -11.38 -14.89 -2.86
C LEU A 117 -12.76 -15.04 -3.51
N PRO A 118 -13.84 -14.53 -2.91
CA PRO A 118 -15.15 -14.65 -3.51
C PRO A 118 -15.30 -13.80 -4.79
N LEU A 119 -16.12 -14.25 -5.73
CA LEU A 119 -16.55 -13.41 -6.86
C LEU A 119 -17.74 -12.53 -6.46
N TYR A 120 -18.75 -13.18 -5.87
CA TYR A 120 -19.96 -12.56 -5.33
C TYR A 120 -20.40 -13.37 -4.12
N ASP A 121 -20.90 -12.68 -3.08
CA ASP A 121 -21.18 -13.29 -1.78
C ASP A 121 -19.94 -14.09 -1.28
N ASN A 122 -20.10 -15.26 -0.66
CA ASN A 122 -19.01 -16.12 -0.21
C ASN A 122 -19.11 -17.55 -0.77
N THR A 123 -19.58 -17.69 -2.02
CA THR A 123 -19.85 -19.00 -2.66
C THR A 123 -18.79 -19.40 -3.68
N ALA A 124 -18.79 -18.79 -4.86
CA ALA A 124 -17.79 -19.02 -5.89
C ALA A 124 -16.50 -18.29 -5.55
N LYS A 125 -15.43 -19.05 -5.26
CA LYS A 125 -14.14 -18.51 -4.84
C LYS A 125 -13.04 -18.85 -5.84
N VAL A 126 -12.09 -17.91 -6.00
CA VAL A 126 -11.01 -17.97 -6.98
C VAL A 126 -9.67 -17.60 -6.33
N GLY A 127 -8.59 -17.94 -7.03
CA GLY A 127 -7.21 -17.64 -6.62
C GLY A 127 -6.25 -18.62 -7.27
N LEU A 128 -5.06 -18.15 -7.68
CA LEU A 128 -4.06 -18.97 -8.37
C LEU A 128 -3.09 -19.69 -7.42
N GLY A 129 -3.07 -19.31 -6.14
CA GLY A 129 -2.38 -20.03 -5.07
C GLY A 129 -0.86 -19.83 -5.05
N LEU A 130 -0.33 -18.69 -5.50
CA LEU A 130 1.12 -18.44 -5.54
C LEU A 130 1.78 -18.46 -4.14
N TRP A 131 1.03 -18.27 -3.06
CA TRP A 131 1.51 -18.49 -1.68
C TRP A 131 1.92 -19.94 -1.37
N ASN A 132 1.65 -20.89 -2.25
CA ASN A 132 2.25 -22.24 -2.18
C ASN A 132 3.70 -22.29 -2.68
N LEU A 133 4.21 -21.19 -3.26
CA LEU A 133 5.57 -21.04 -3.76
C LEU A 133 6.23 -19.82 -3.10
N PRO A 134 6.68 -19.91 -1.83
CA PRO A 134 7.07 -18.74 -1.02
C PRO A 134 8.15 -17.87 -1.67
N ALA A 135 9.17 -18.49 -2.28
CA ALA A 135 10.24 -17.76 -2.97
C ALA A 135 9.74 -17.00 -4.20
N VAL A 136 8.80 -17.59 -4.96
CA VAL A 136 8.20 -16.98 -6.15
C VAL A 136 7.28 -15.83 -5.73
N ALA A 137 6.43 -16.06 -4.73
CA ALA A 137 5.55 -15.02 -4.19
C ALA A 137 6.36 -13.83 -3.63
N LEU A 138 7.39 -14.09 -2.82
CA LEU A 138 8.22 -13.02 -2.27
C LEU A 138 9.01 -12.29 -3.37
N GLY A 139 9.51 -13.03 -4.36
CA GLY A 139 10.17 -12.46 -5.54
C GLY A 139 9.26 -11.55 -6.35
N LEU A 140 8.00 -11.95 -6.55
CA LEU A 140 6.97 -11.13 -7.19
C LEU A 140 6.69 -9.85 -6.39
N GLU A 141 6.47 -9.97 -5.07
CA GLU A 141 6.22 -8.80 -4.21
C GLU A 141 7.40 -7.83 -4.20
N ALA A 142 8.63 -8.35 -4.13
CA ALA A 142 9.85 -7.54 -4.24
C ALA A 142 9.96 -6.87 -5.62
N LEU A 143 9.67 -7.58 -6.71
CA LEU A 143 9.73 -7.05 -8.07
C LEU A 143 8.72 -5.91 -8.26
N LEU A 144 7.48 -6.07 -7.79
CA LEU A 144 6.44 -5.05 -7.86
C LEU A 144 6.85 -3.81 -7.06
N LEU A 145 7.29 -4.00 -5.82
CA LEU A 145 7.70 -2.91 -4.93
C LEU A 145 8.92 -2.16 -5.50
N PHE A 146 10.05 -2.85 -5.69
CA PHE A 146 11.30 -2.21 -6.08
C PHE A 146 11.32 -1.80 -7.55
N GLY A 147 10.62 -2.51 -8.43
CA GLY A 147 10.45 -2.12 -9.83
C GLY A 147 9.72 -0.77 -9.95
N ALA A 148 8.59 -0.61 -9.24
CA ALA A 148 7.86 0.65 -9.24
C ALA A 148 8.61 1.77 -8.51
N MET A 149 9.27 1.46 -7.39
CA MET A 149 10.15 2.42 -6.71
C MET A 149 11.29 2.88 -7.64
N TRP A 150 11.95 1.99 -8.36
CA TRP A 150 12.99 2.37 -9.32
C TRP A 150 12.49 3.38 -10.36
N LEU A 151 11.27 3.18 -10.86
CA LEU A 151 10.65 4.09 -11.84
C LEU A 151 10.26 5.43 -11.24
N TYR A 152 9.84 5.47 -9.97
CA TYR A 152 9.42 6.66 -9.24
C TYR A 152 10.59 7.48 -8.67
N LEU A 153 11.59 6.82 -8.10
CA LEU A 153 12.64 7.45 -7.29
C LEU A 153 13.72 8.17 -8.11
N ARG A 154 13.69 8.11 -9.44
CA ARG A 154 14.65 8.84 -10.30
C ARG A 154 14.59 10.36 -10.11
N GLN A 155 13.50 10.88 -9.55
CA GLN A 155 13.23 12.32 -9.46
C GLN A 155 13.07 12.82 -8.01
N THR A 156 13.41 12.00 -6.98
CA THR A 156 13.20 12.39 -5.58
C THR A 156 14.49 12.61 -4.80
N ALA A 157 14.55 13.72 -4.06
CA ALA A 157 15.69 14.07 -3.20
C ALA A 157 15.89 13.09 -2.02
N ARG A 158 14.85 12.33 -1.63
CA ARG A 158 14.89 11.39 -0.49
C ARG A 158 15.00 9.94 -0.90
N ARG A 159 15.61 9.66 -2.05
CA ARG A 159 15.74 8.32 -2.64
C ARG A 159 16.24 7.28 -1.64
N THR A 160 17.31 7.57 -0.91
CA THR A 160 17.89 6.63 0.06
C THR A 160 16.90 6.28 1.18
N ALA A 161 16.23 7.28 1.77
CA ALA A 161 15.27 7.04 2.84
C ALA A 161 14.05 6.23 2.36
N MET A 162 13.58 6.49 1.14
CA MET A 162 12.49 5.71 0.54
C MET A 162 12.92 4.28 0.23
N LEU A 163 14.15 4.07 -0.26
CA LEU A 163 14.71 2.73 -0.48
C LEU A 163 14.85 1.95 0.83
N VAL A 164 15.38 2.58 1.89
CA VAL A 164 15.47 1.97 3.22
C VAL A 164 14.09 1.56 3.72
N PHE A 165 13.09 2.44 3.55
CA PHE A 165 11.72 2.11 3.93
C PHE A 165 11.16 0.90 3.14
N GLY A 166 11.39 0.83 1.83
CA GLY A 166 11.02 -0.34 1.03
C GLY A 166 11.73 -1.62 1.46
N VAL A 167 13.01 -1.56 1.84
CA VAL A 167 13.76 -2.70 2.40
C VAL A 167 13.19 -3.14 3.75
N VAL A 168 12.83 -2.20 4.63
CA VAL A 168 12.16 -2.51 5.90
C VAL A 168 10.81 -3.20 5.66
N MET A 169 10.01 -2.69 4.73
CA MET A 169 8.74 -3.33 4.34
C MET A 169 8.99 -4.76 3.85
N LEU A 170 9.94 -4.98 2.94
CA LEU A 170 10.27 -6.33 2.46
C LEU A 170 10.78 -7.23 3.59
N GLY A 171 11.54 -6.71 4.54
CA GLY A 171 11.96 -7.44 5.74
C GLY A 171 10.77 -7.90 6.59
N ILE A 172 9.77 -7.05 6.76
CA ILE A 172 8.51 -7.41 7.41
C ILE A 172 7.77 -8.47 6.60
N GLN A 173 7.71 -8.36 5.26
CA GLN A 173 7.12 -9.38 4.40
C GLN A 173 7.79 -10.75 4.57
N ALA A 174 9.13 -10.78 4.60
CA ALA A 174 9.89 -11.99 4.82
C ALA A 174 9.58 -12.61 6.19
N TYR A 175 9.43 -11.78 7.23
CA TYR A 175 8.98 -12.24 8.54
C TYR A 175 7.55 -12.81 8.51
N VAL A 176 6.63 -12.19 7.76
CA VAL A 176 5.26 -12.71 7.59
C VAL A 176 5.26 -14.09 6.91
N PHE A 177 6.17 -14.32 5.95
CA PHE A 177 6.25 -15.58 5.21
C PHE A 177 6.95 -16.71 5.96
N PHE A 178 8.03 -16.40 6.68
CA PHE A 178 8.94 -17.40 7.26
C PHE A 178 8.98 -17.39 8.79
N GLY A 179 8.35 -16.40 9.42
CA GLY A 179 8.21 -16.30 10.87
C GLY A 179 7.11 -17.23 11.42
N PRO A 180 6.95 -17.26 12.75
CA PRO A 180 5.88 -18.01 13.37
C PRO A 180 4.49 -17.44 12.99
N PRO A 181 3.46 -18.28 12.88
CA PRO A 181 2.09 -17.82 12.67
C PRO A 181 1.63 -16.86 13.77
N PRO A 182 0.70 -15.93 13.46
CA PRO A 182 0.08 -15.09 14.47
C PRO A 182 -0.59 -15.91 15.58
N ALA A 183 -0.58 -15.39 16.80
CA ALA A 183 -1.16 -16.08 17.96
C ALA A 183 -2.69 -16.25 17.87
N SER A 184 -3.38 -15.39 17.12
CA SER A 184 -4.82 -15.47 16.86
C SER A 184 -5.21 -14.68 15.60
N ASP A 185 -6.44 -14.91 15.13
CA ASP A 185 -7.12 -14.13 14.10
C ASP A 185 -7.17 -12.64 14.42
N LYS A 186 -7.54 -12.28 15.66
CA LYS A 186 -7.60 -10.88 16.12
C LYS A 186 -6.21 -10.25 16.19
N ALA A 187 -5.19 -11.00 16.62
CA ALA A 187 -3.82 -10.51 16.65
C ALA A 187 -3.29 -10.25 15.22
N ALA A 188 -3.61 -11.12 14.26
CA ALA A 188 -3.28 -10.92 12.86
C ALA A 188 -3.93 -9.63 12.31
N ALA A 189 -5.25 -9.48 12.47
CA ALA A 189 -6.00 -8.32 12.01
C ALA A 189 -5.50 -7.00 12.63
N ALA A 190 -5.29 -6.97 13.96
CA ALA A 190 -4.80 -5.77 14.65
C ALA A 190 -3.38 -5.39 14.21
N THR A 191 -2.47 -6.36 14.10
CA THR A 191 -1.08 -6.12 13.68
C THR A 191 -1.02 -5.61 12.25
N ALA A 192 -1.81 -6.20 11.34
CA ALA A 192 -1.92 -5.76 9.96
C ALA A 192 -2.41 -4.31 9.87
N LEU A 193 -3.51 -3.98 10.57
CA LEU A 193 -4.07 -2.62 10.59
C LEU A 193 -3.07 -1.57 11.09
N ILE A 194 -2.33 -1.90 12.16
CA ILE A 194 -1.26 -1.02 12.68
C ILE A 194 -0.16 -0.85 11.63
N ALA A 195 0.28 -1.92 10.98
CA ALA A 195 1.31 -1.86 9.95
C ALA A 195 0.88 -0.95 8.79
N TYR A 196 -0.34 -1.09 8.28
CA TYR A 196 -0.87 -0.25 7.20
C TYR A 196 -0.91 1.23 7.59
N ALA A 197 -1.38 1.54 8.81
CA ALA A 197 -1.42 2.91 9.32
C ALA A 197 -0.01 3.51 9.48
N VAL A 198 0.94 2.72 10.03
CA VAL A 198 2.33 3.13 10.19
C VAL A 198 2.98 3.37 8.82
N PHE A 199 2.78 2.48 7.85
CA PHE A 199 3.34 2.63 6.51
C PHE A 199 2.84 3.91 5.83
N ALA A 200 1.54 4.18 5.91
CA ALA A 200 0.95 5.42 5.39
C ALA A 200 1.49 6.67 6.10
N ALA A 201 1.67 6.62 7.42
CA ALA A 201 2.23 7.73 8.20
C ALA A 201 3.70 8.00 7.85
N VAL A 202 4.53 6.95 7.73
CA VAL A 202 5.95 7.04 7.37
C VAL A 202 6.08 7.61 5.96
N ILE A 203 5.33 7.10 4.98
CA ILE A 203 5.45 7.61 3.60
C ILE A 203 4.98 9.06 3.50
N ARG A 204 3.94 9.47 4.24
CA ARG A 204 3.50 10.86 4.33
C ARG A 204 4.62 11.77 4.87
N ALA A 205 5.34 11.32 5.89
CA ALA A 205 6.45 12.07 6.46
C ALA A 205 7.62 12.18 5.48
N LEU A 206 7.93 11.11 4.75
CA LEU A 206 8.96 11.10 3.71
C LEU A 206 8.58 12.01 2.53
N GLU A 207 7.33 12.00 2.09
CA GLU A 207 6.83 12.85 0.99
C GLU A 207 6.86 14.34 1.37
N ARG A 208 6.31 14.71 2.53
CA ARG A 208 6.26 16.12 2.99
C ARG A 208 7.64 16.77 3.13
N ARG A 209 8.63 16.00 3.57
CA ARG A 209 10.01 16.50 3.74
C ARG A 209 10.76 16.60 2.42
N ALA A 210 10.36 15.87 1.38
CA ALA A 210 10.92 16.05 0.03
C ALA A 210 10.41 17.34 -0.64
N ALA A 211 9.20 17.80 -0.29
CA ALA A 211 8.59 19.00 -0.84
C ALA A 211 9.09 20.32 -0.22
N ARG A 212 9.90 20.30 0.85
CA ARG A 212 10.50 21.50 1.44
C ARG A 212 11.93 21.66 0.89
N PRO A 213 12.23 22.66 0.04
CA PRO A 213 13.60 23.04 -0.25
C PRO A 213 14.28 23.48 1.06
N HIS A 214 15.58 23.22 1.20
CA HIS A 214 16.38 23.72 2.32
C HIS A 214 16.29 25.25 2.38
N ALA A 215 15.38 25.77 3.20
CA ALA A 215 15.41 27.15 3.65
C ALA A 215 16.55 27.27 4.66
N GLY A 216 17.74 27.67 4.18
CA GLY A 216 18.86 27.93 5.07
C GLY A 216 20.20 27.86 4.38
N LEU A 217 20.57 28.94 3.68
CA LEU A 217 21.92 29.53 3.64
C LEU A 217 21.91 30.72 2.66
N THR A 218 21.10 31.75 2.94
CA THR A 218 21.44 33.10 2.47
C THR A 218 22.60 33.59 3.32
N ARG A 219 23.83 33.28 2.88
CA ARG A 219 25.00 34.06 3.29
C ARG A 219 24.81 35.47 2.75
N HIS A 220 24.37 36.38 3.61
CA HIS A 220 24.57 37.81 3.38
C HIS A 220 26.08 38.08 3.38
N HIS A 221 26.71 38.06 2.21
CA HIS A 221 27.90 38.86 1.98
C HIS A 221 27.44 40.21 1.44
N GLY A 222 27.30 41.17 2.37
CA GLY A 222 27.17 42.57 2.04
C GLY A 222 28.43 43.01 1.30
N ARG A 223 28.25 43.37 0.02
CA ARG A 223 29.18 44.21 -0.73
C ARG A 223 29.07 45.61 -0.12
N ALA A 224 30.11 46.05 0.56
CA ALA A 224 30.30 47.48 0.82
C ALA A 224 30.76 48.12 -0.48
N TYR A 225 29.87 48.90 -1.09
CA TYR A 225 30.22 49.95 -2.03
C TYR A 225 30.82 51.09 -1.19
N ASN A 226 32.01 51.56 -1.53
CA ASN A 226 32.48 52.86 -1.06
C ASN A 226 33.09 53.58 -2.27
N ASP A 227 32.22 54.32 -2.96
CA ASP A 227 32.61 55.33 -3.93
C ASP A 227 32.97 56.62 -3.19
N GLY A 228 34.07 57.25 -3.60
CA GLY A 228 34.17 58.71 -3.62
C GLY A 228 34.81 59.39 -2.42
N ALA A 229 36.13 59.61 -2.51
CA ALA A 229 36.76 60.84 -1.99
C ALA A 229 38.05 61.13 -2.79
N LEU A 230 37.95 62.18 -3.61
CA LEU A 230 38.99 63.09 -4.14
C LEU A 230 40.15 62.52 -4.97
#